data_AF-A0A0L0LAE3-F1
#
_entry.id   AF-A0A0L0LAE3-F1
#
_cell.length_a   1.000
_cell.length_b   1.000
_cell.length_c   1.000
_cell.angle_alpha   90.00
_cell.angle_beta   90.00
_cell.angle_gamma   90.00
#
_symmetry.space_group_name_H-M   'P 1'
#
loop_
_entity.id
_entity.type
_entity.pdbx_description
1 polymer ?
#
loop_
_entity_poly.entity_id
_entity_poly.type
_entity_poly.pdbx_seq_one_letter_code
_entity_poly.pdbx_strand_id
1 'polypeptide(L)'
;MIQQFINVVTADISGLAVQLFFAFTISLMIFDKQKPPLLTGVLTGIALIVLGIGGSFNAPAVAAVSMINGGLWLVLGWQRFMQR
;
A
#
# COMPACT_ATOMS: atom_id res chain seq x y z
N MET A 1 9.92 19.72 17.89
CA MET A 1 9.77 18.26 17.71
C MET A 1 8.32 17.82 17.53
N ILE A 2 7.40 18.10 18.47
CA ILE A 2 6.00 17.64 18.36
C ILE A 2 5.27 18.24 17.14
N GLN A 3 5.41 19.55 16.87
CA GLN A 3 4.81 20.18 15.69
C GLN A 3 5.37 19.70 14.34
N GLN A 4 6.66 19.32 14.28
CA GLN A 4 7.23 18.71 13.07
C GLN A 4 6.69 17.30 12.85
N PHE A 5 6.53 16.51 13.91
CA PHE A 5 5.90 15.20 13.83
C PHE A 5 4.43 15.29 13.41
N ILE A 6 3.69 16.26 13.95
CA ILE A 6 2.32 16.57 13.53
C ILE A 6 2.32 16.94 12.04
N ASN A 7 3.14 17.90 11.59
CA ASN A 7 3.16 18.30 10.17
C ASN A 7 3.54 17.15 9.21
N VAL A 8 4.38 16.20 9.64
CA VAL A 8 4.74 15.01 8.84
C VAL A 8 3.57 14.01 8.74
N VAL A 9 2.66 13.99 9.72
CA VAL A 9 1.51 13.07 9.76
C VAL A 9 0.22 13.74 9.27
N THR A 10 0.03 15.05 9.47
CA THR A 10 -1.22 15.77 9.16
C THR A 10 -1.25 16.42 7.78
N ALA A 11 -0.13 16.49 7.04
CA ALA A 11 -0.09 17.13 5.72
C ALA A 11 -0.69 16.29 4.57
N ASP A 12 -1.06 15.03 4.82
CA ASP A 12 -1.57 14.14 3.76
C ASP A 12 -2.64 13.16 4.27
N ILE A 13 -3.74 13.71 4.81
CA ILE A 13 -4.89 12.94 5.30
C ILE A 13 -5.49 12.08 4.18
N SER A 14 -5.54 12.60 2.95
CA SER A 14 -5.99 11.88 1.76
C SER A 14 -5.12 10.66 1.46
N GLY A 15 -3.80 10.83 1.44
CA GLY A 15 -2.86 9.74 1.21
C GLY A 15 -2.94 8.70 2.32
N LEU A 16 -3.01 9.12 3.58
CA LEU A 16 -3.21 8.22 4.72
C LEU A 16 -4.50 7.39 4.60
N ALA A 17 -5.63 8.02 4.25
CA ALA A 17 -6.90 7.32 4.08
C ALA A 17 -6.82 6.25 2.97
N VAL A 18 -6.18 6.57 1.84
CA VAL A 18 -5.94 5.63 0.74
C VAL A 18 -5.05 4.47 1.21
N GLN A 19 -3.98 4.74 1.96
CA GLN A 19 -3.09 3.69 2.46
C GLN A 19 -3.76 2.78 3.50
N LEU A 20 -4.62 3.35 4.35
CA LEU A 20 -5.42 2.56 5.30
C LEU A 20 -6.41 1.65 4.58
N PHE A 21 -7.04 2.12 3.50
CA PHE A 21 -7.91 1.30 2.67
C PHE A 21 -7.17 0.08 2.08
N PHE A 22 -5.98 0.30 1.51
CA PHE A 22 -5.17 -0.81 0.98
C PHE A 22 -4.70 -1.77 2.08
N ALA A 23 -4.22 -1.25 3.21
CA ALA A 23 -3.79 -2.08 4.34
C ALA A 23 -4.95 -2.92 4.92
N PHE A 24 -6.14 -2.33 5.04
CA PHE A 24 -7.34 -3.05 5.47
C PHE A 24 -7.74 -4.14 4.47
N THR A 25 -7.72 -3.83 3.18
CA THR A 25 -8.03 -4.80 2.12
C THR A 25 -7.07 -6.00 2.14
N ILE A 26 -5.76 -5.73 2.26
CA ILE A 26 -4.73 -6.77 2.40
C ILE A 26 -5.01 -7.62 3.64
N SER A 27 -5.32 -6.99 4.77
CA SER A 27 -5.59 -7.69 6.03
C SER A 27 -6.75 -8.66 5.87
N LEU A 28 -7.87 -8.21 5.29
CA LEU A 28 -9.01 -9.07 4.99
C LEU A 28 -8.66 -10.24 4.08
N MET A 29 -7.91 -9.99 2.99
CA MET A 29 -7.47 -11.05 2.09
C MET A 29 -6.62 -12.11 2.80
N ILE A 30 -5.74 -11.68 3.71
CA ILE A 30 -4.92 -12.59 4.51
C ILE A 30 -5.80 -13.42 5.46
N PHE A 31 -6.73 -12.79 6.18
CA PHE A 31 -7.62 -13.48 7.13
C PHE A 31 -8.56 -14.47 6.44
N ASP A 32 -9.16 -14.07 5.33
CA ASP A 32 -10.07 -14.92 4.55
C ASP A 32 -9.33 -15.92 3.65
N LYS A 33 -7.99 -15.92 3.69
CA LYS A 33 -7.10 -16.70 2.81
C LYS A 33 -7.41 -16.51 1.32
N GLN A 34 -8.00 -15.37 0.98
CA GLN A 34 -8.30 -14.98 -0.39
C GLN A 34 -7.07 -14.35 -1.02
N LYS A 35 -6.94 -14.53 -2.33
CA LYS A 35 -5.83 -13.95 -3.10
C LYS A 35 -6.38 -13.15 -4.26
N PRO A 36 -5.89 -11.93 -4.49
CA PRO A 36 -6.38 -11.11 -5.57
C PRO A 36 -6.12 -11.78 -6.93
N PRO A 37 -6.96 -11.54 -7.96
CA PRO A 37 -6.63 -11.95 -9.32
C PRO A 37 -5.23 -11.48 -9.71
N LEU A 38 -4.49 -12.34 -10.43
CA LEU A 38 -3.05 -12.17 -10.66
C LEU A 38 -2.72 -10.83 -11.33
N LEU A 39 -3.49 -10.47 -12.37
CA LEU A 39 -3.33 -9.20 -13.08
C LEU A 39 -3.61 -8.00 -12.15
N THR A 40 -4.71 -8.05 -11.40
CA THR A 40 -5.08 -7.00 -10.45
C THR A 40 -4.02 -6.84 -9.37
N GLY A 41 -3.55 -7.95 -8.78
CA GLY A 41 -2.57 -7.89 -7.71
C GLY A 41 -1.22 -7.34 -8.14
N VAL A 42 -0.74 -7.74 -9.33
CA VAL A 42 0.52 -7.20 -9.89
C VAL A 42 0.39 -5.72 -10.22
N LEU A 43 -0.69 -5.32 -10.91
CA LEU A 43 -0.89 -3.92 -11.31
C LEU A 43 -1.07 -3.01 -10.09
N THR A 44 -1.87 -3.41 -9.10
CA THR A 44 -2.05 -2.65 -7.86
C THR A 44 -0.73 -2.54 -7.09
N GLY A 45 0.04 -3.63 -7.00
CA GLY A 45 1.35 -3.62 -6.35
C GLY A 45 2.34 -2.64 -6.99
N ILE A 46 2.46 -2.68 -8.32
CA ILE A 46 3.32 -1.75 -9.08
C ILE A 46 2.85 -0.31 -8.91
N ALA A 47 1.54 -0.05 -9.05
CA ALA A 47 1.00 1.30 -8.92
C ALA A 47 1.32 1.93 -7.56
N LEU A 48 1.17 1.16 -6.47
CA LEU A 48 1.47 1.65 -5.12
C LEU A 48 2.95 1.93 -4.88
N ILE A 49 3.84 1.12 -5.46
CA ILE A 49 5.29 1.36 -5.40
C ILE A 49 5.64 2.63 -6.19
N VAL A 50 5.09 2.78 -7.40
CA VAL A 50 5.32 3.97 -8.24
C VAL A 50 4.82 5.23 -7.55
N LEU A 51 3.65 5.20 -6.92
CA LEU A 51 3.13 6.34 -6.14
C LEU A 51 4.03 6.68 -4.94
N GLY A 52 4.62 5.66 -4.29
CA GLY A 52 5.56 5.85 -3.19
C GLY A 52 6.88 6.49 -3.62
N ILE A 53 7.44 6.06 -4.76
CA ILE A 53 8.72 6.57 -5.28
C ILE A 53 8.55 7.91 -6.00
N GLY A 54 7.44 8.09 -6.70
CA GLY A 54 7.18 9.24 -7.58
C GLY A 54 6.89 10.56 -6.86
N GLY A 55 7.06 10.63 -5.54
CA GLY A 55 6.81 11.85 -4.76
C GLY A 55 5.34 12.28 -4.74
N SER A 56 4.40 11.36 -4.97
CA SER A 56 2.96 11.65 -5.05
C SER A 56 2.32 12.01 -3.70
N PHE A 57 3.06 11.81 -2.60
CA PHE A 57 2.60 12.07 -1.24
C PHE A 57 3.40 13.19 -0.60
N ASN A 58 2.71 14.11 0.07
CA ASN A 58 3.35 15.22 0.78
C ASN A 58 4.06 14.74 2.05
N ALA A 59 3.60 13.62 2.61
CA ALA A 59 4.13 13.00 3.81
C ALA A 59 5.05 11.82 3.46
N PRO A 60 6.34 11.85 3.82
CA PRO A 60 7.28 10.75 3.56
C PRO A 60 6.83 9.41 4.18
N ALA A 61 6.13 9.47 5.31
CA ALA A 61 5.56 8.28 5.96
C ALA A 61 4.51 7.60 5.08
N VAL A 62 3.66 8.36 4.37
CA VAL A 62 2.63 7.83 3.48
C VAL A 62 3.27 7.18 2.25
N ALA A 63 4.31 7.80 1.71
CA ALA A 63 5.10 7.22 0.63
C ALA A 63 5.70 5.86 1.03
N ALA A 64 6.29 5.77 2.24
CA ALA A 64 6.81 4.52 2.77
C ALA A 64 5.74 3.44 2.94
N VAL A 65 4.58 3.79 3.50
CA VAL A 65 3.45 2.86 3.64
C VAL A 65 2.92 2.40 2.28
N SER A 66 2.89 3.29 1.28
CA SER A 66 2.51 2.94 -0.10
C SER A 66 3.42 1.86 -0.68
N MET A 67 4.74 1.99 -0.50
CA MET A 67 5.69 0.97 -0.95
C MET A 67 5.48 -0.37 -0.23
N ILE A 68 5.22 -0.35 1.08
CA ILE A 68 4.96 -1.55 1.88
C ILE A 68 3.67 -2.25 1.38
N ASN A 69 2.59 -1.50 1.24
CA ASN A 69 1.32 -2.01 0.71
C ASN A 69 1.51 -2.58 -0.69
N GLY A 70 2.23 -1.87 -1.56
CA GLY A 70 2.53 -2.33 -2.92
C GLY A 70 3.32 -3.65 -2.93
N GLY A 71 4.34 -3.78 -2.08
CA GLY A 71 5.09 -5.02 -1.90
C GLY A 71 4.20 -6.18 -1.44
N LEU A 72 3.32 -5.96 -0.46
CA LEU A 72 2.38 -6.98 0.02
C LEU A 72 1.41 -7.44 -1.08
N TRP A 73 0.91 -6.52 -1.90
CA TRP A 73 0.08 -6.85 -3.07
C TRP A 73 0.83 -7.74 -4.09
N LEU A 74 2.10 -7.44 -4.35
CA LEU A 74 2.94 -8.28 -5.22
C LEU A 74 3.17 -9.67 -4.62
N VAL A 75 3.41 -9.77 -3.31
CA VAL A 75 3.56 -11.06 -2.62
C VAL A 75 2.27 -11.89 -2.75
N LEU A 76 1.10 -11.30 -2.52
CA LEU A 76 -0.18 -12.00 -2.68
C LEU A 76 -0.43 -12.43 -4.14
N GLY A 77 -0.08 -11.58 -5.11
CA GLY A 77 -0.13 -11.90 -6.54
C GLY A 77 0.80 -13.07 -6.90
N TRP A 78 2.03 -13.06 -6.40
CA TRP A 78 3.00 -14.14 -6.56
C TRP A 78 2.53 -15.45 -5.92
N GLN A 79 1.99 -15.39 -4.71
CA GLN A 79 1.42 -16.55 -4.05
C GLN A 79 0.25 -17.17 -4.82
N ARG A 80 -0.51 -16.38 -5.59
CA ARG A 80 -1.55 -16.89 -6.49
C ARG A 80 -0.94 -17.53 -7.75
N PHE A 81 0.16 -16.99 -8.25
CA PHE A 81 0.90 -17.57 -9.37
C PHE A 81 1.46 -18.95 -9.04
N MET A 82 2.08 -19.11 -7.86
CA MET A 82 2.68 -20.37 -7.41
C MET A 82 1.66 -21.44 -7.02
N GLN A 83 0.38 -21.10 -6.90
CA GLN A 83 -0.71 -22.04 -6.61
C GLN A 83 -1.45 -22.53 -7.86
N ARG A 84 -1.00 -22.11 -9.05
CA ARG A 84 -1.41 -22.72 -10.31
C ARG A 84 -0.64 -24.01 -10.52
#